data_AF-C3YCJ5-F1
#
_entry.id   AF-C3YCJ5-F1
#
_cell.length_a   1.000
_cell.length_b   1.000
_cell.length_c   1.000
_cell.angle_alpha   90.00
_cell.angle_beta   90.00
_cell.angle_gamma   90.00
#
_symmetry.space_group_name_H-M   'P 1'
#
loop_
_entity.id
_entity.type
_entity.pdbx_description
1 polymer ?
#
loop_
_entity_poly.entity_id
_entity_poly.type
_entity_poly.pdbx_seq_one_letter_code
_entity_poly.pdbx_strand_id
1 'polypeptide(L)'
;MVKLTPELIAQSAQYVNAVREYELDLRGYKIPVLENLGATLDQFDTIDFSDNEIRKLEGFPLLKRLRSLLMNNNRICRIAEGLEQNLPRLQELILTNNNVQELGDLDPLAAFKNLSHLSLLRNPVTTKEHYRLYVIHKIPQLRVLDFQRIRLREREAAERTFKGKKGEKLAREIGKKSKTFTPGAPIAGVKRTGPSPQDVEAIKKAITEATSLEEVDRLQRLLQAGQVPGKDSKRHPRGAEGGVEEEEEEMEMDMQNGK
;
A
#
# COMPACT_ATOMS: atom_id res chain seq x y z
N MET A 1 -10.20 18.18 1.39
CA MET A 1 -10.34 16.72 1.20
C MET A 1 -11.80 16.39 1.45
N VAL A 2 -12.51 15.84 0.46
CA VAL A 2 -13.96 15.56 0.55
C VAL A 2 -14.12 14.11 1.01
N LYS A 3 -14.97 13.88 2.02
CA LYS A 3 -15.31 12.53 2.47
C LYS A 3 -16.35 11.93 1.54
N LEU A 4 -16.30 10.61 1.33
CA LEU A 4 -17.33 9.91 0.58
C LEU A 4 -18.53 9.67 1.50
N THR A 5 -19.51 10.57 1.48
CA THR A 5 -20.70 10.46 2.34
C THR A 5 -21.89 9.87 1.58
N PRO A 6 -22.90 9.33 2.29
CA PRO A 6 -24.16 8.91 1.67
C PRO A 6 -24.84 10.00 0.84
N GLU A 7 -24.79 11.25 1.31
CA GLU A 7 -25.39 12.40 0.62
C GLU A 7 -24.67 12.69 -0.70
N LEU A 8 -23.34 12.60 -0.71
CA LEU A 8 -22.55 12.73 -1.94
C LEU A 8 -22.95 11.66 -2.96
N ILE A 9 -23.07 10.40 -2.53
CA ILE A 9 -23.48 9.29 -3.38
C ILE A 9 -24.88 9.54 -3.96
N ALA A 10 -25.84 9.97 -3.13
CA ALA A 10 -27.22 10.22 -3.55
C ALA A 10 -27.36 11.37 -4.56
N GLN A 11 -26.50 12.39 -4.45
CA GLN A 11 -26.51 13.58 -5.32
C GLN A 11 -25.66 13.43 -6.58
N SER A 12 -24.81 12.41 -6.64
CA SER A 12 -23.91 12.16 -7.76
C SER A 12 -24.68 11.71 -9.01
N ALA A 13 -24.09 11.96 -10.18
CA ALA A 13 -24.72 11.61 -11.44
C ALA A 13 -24.86 10.09 -11.59
N GLN A 14 -26.03 9.67 -12.04
CA GLN A 14 -26.38 8.26 -12.24
C GLN A 14 -27.04 8.13 -13.61
N TYR A 15 -26.55 7.20 -14.42
CA TYR A 15 -27.03 7.06 -15.80
C TYR A 15 -26.73 5.66 -16.34
N VAL A 16 -27.31 5.35 -17.51
CA VAL A 16 -26.93 4.17 -18.28
C VAL A 16 -25.76 4.55 -19.18
N ASN A 17 -24.62 3.90 -19.01
CA ASN A 17 -23.40 4.20 -19.77
C ASN A 17 -23.44 3.64 -21.19
N ALA A 18 -22.38 3.90 -21.97
CA ALA A 18 -22.30 3.51 -23.39
C ALA A 18 -22.37 1.99 -23.64
N VAL A 19 -22.00 1.17 -22.65
CA VAL A 19 -22.09 -0.30 -22.72
C VAL A 19 -23.37 -0.86 -22.10
N ARG A 20 -24.35 0.01 -21.82
CA ARG A 20 -25.68 -0.32 -21.27
C ARG A 20 -25.64 -0.85 -19.82
N GLU A 21 -24.67 -0.42 -19.05
CA GLU A 21 -24.57 -0.69 -17.63
C GLU A 21 -25.05 0.51 -16.81
N TYR A 22 -25.69 0.26 -15.66
CA TYR A 22 -26.08 1.35 -14.77
C TYR A 22 -24.84 1.83 -14.00
N GLU A 23 -24.46 3.08 -14.20
CA GLU A 23 -23.21 3.68 -13.73
C GLU A 23 -23.46 4.79 -12.72
N LEU A 24 -22.68 4.79 -11.65
CA LEU A 24 -22.56 5.90 -10.69
C LEU A 24 -21.24 6.65 -10.95
N ASP A 25 -21.35 7.95 -11.21
CA ASP A 25 -20.20 8.82 -11.48
C ASP A 25 -19.75 9.53 -10.20
N LEU A 26 -18.59 9.14 -9.67
CA LEU A 26 -17.94 9.74 -8.51
C LEU A 26 -16.60 10.38 -8.90
N ARG A 27 -16.47 10.89 -10.13
CA ARG A 27 -15.22 11.47 -10.64
C ARG A 27 -14.90 12.82 -9.98
N GLY A 28 -13.61 13.09 -9.77
CA GLY A 28 -13.12 14.45 -9.50
C GLY A 28 -13.42 15.03 -8.11
N TYR A 29 -13.96 14.25 -7.18
CA TYR A 29 -14.33 14.74 -5.85
C TYR A 29 -13.16 14.84 -4.85
N LYS A 30 -11.94 14.44 -5.24
CA LYS A 30 -10.76 14.37 -4.34
C LYS A 30 -11.02 13.47 -3.12
N ILE A 31 -11.73 12.37 -3.34
CA ILE A 31 -12.05 11.35 -2.32
C ILE A 31 -10.75 10.65 -1.91
N PRO A 32 -10.40 10.61 -0.61
CA PRO A 32 -9.16 9.98 -0.14
C PRO A 32 -9.33 8.50 0.24
N VAL A 33 -10.56 8.13 0.62
CA VAL A 33 -10.90 6.86 1.27
C VAL A 33 -12.26 6.40 0.75
N LEU A 34 -12.35 5.12 0.42
CA LEU A 34 -13.60 4.45 0.08
C LEU A 34 -14.33 4.09 1.38
N GLU A 35 -15.50 4.69 1.58
CA GLU A 35 -16.35 4.50 2.75
C GLU A 35 -17.82 4.74 2.37
N ASN A 36 -18.75 4.33 3.23
CA ASN A 36 -20.20 4.58 3.07
C ASN A 36 -20.83 4.07 1.76
N LEU A 37 -20.16 3.17 1.03
CA LEU A 37 -20.63 2.59 -0.21
C LEU A 37 -21.90 1.74 -0.05
N GLY A 38 -22.35 1.45 1.18
CA GLY A 38 -23.66 0.85 1.45
C GLY A 38 -24.82 1.74 0.96
N ALA A 39 -24.61 3.05 0.85
CA ALA A 39 -25.59 3.99 0.32
C ALA A 39 -25.87 3.80 -1.19
N THR A 40 -25.03 3.03 -1.89
CA THR A 40 -25.29 2.66 -3.30
C THR A 40 -26.41 1.63 -3.46
N LEU A 41 -26.80 0.96 -2.37
CA LEU A 41 -27.88 -0.04 -2.32
C LEU A 41 -27.75 -1.17 -3.37
N ASP A 42 -26.51 -1.50 -3.78
CA ASP A 42 -26.20 -2.55 -4.78
C ASP A 42 -26.94 -2.37 -6.12
N GLN A 43 -27.21 -1.12 -6.51
CA GLN A 43 -28.00 -0.82 -7.72
C GLN A 43 -27.16 -0.74 -9.00
N PHE A 44 -25.85 -0.48 -8.89
CA PHE A 44 -24.98 -0.16 -10.02
C PHE A 44 -24.18 -1.36 -10.53
N ASP A 45 -24.02 -1.40 -11.84
CA ASP A 45 -23.16 -2.36 -12.55
C ASP A 45 -21.72 -1.79 -12.66
N THR A 46 -21.58 -0.48 -12.81
CA THR A 46 -20.30 0.25 -12.87
C THR A 46 -20.26 1.36 -11.81
N ILE A 47 -19.12 1.55 -11.16
CA ILE A 47 -18.85 2.79 -10.40
C ILE A 47 -17.55 3.40 -10.90
N ASP A 48 -17.58 4.68 -11.22
CA ASP A 48 -16.42 5.44 -11.66
C ASP A 48 -15.88 6.34 -10.55
N PHE A 49 -14.67 6.03 -10.08
CA PHE A 49 -13.90 6.80 -9.09
C PHE A 49 -12.72 7.53 -9.71
N SER A 50 -12.70 7.76 -11.02
CA SER A 50 -11.56 8.39 -11.69
C SER A 50 -11.29 9.80 -11.15
N ASP A 51 -10.03 10.22 -11.19
CA ASP A 51 -9.59 11.56 -10.77
C ASP A 51 -9.87 11.86 -9.27
N ASN A 52 -9.61 10.89 -8.41
CA ASN A 52 -9.68 11.02 -6.95
C ASN A 52 -8.30 10.83 -6.29
N GLU A 53 -8.25 10.80 -4.95
CA GLU A 53 -7.01 10.65 -4.19
C GLU A 53 -6.93 9.34 -3.40
N ILE A 54 -7.66 8.31 -3.87
CA ILE A 54 -7.83 7.03 -3.17
C ILE A 54 -6.50 6.29 -3.13
N ARG A 55 -6.08 5.85 -1.94
CA ARG A 55 -4.80 5.13 -1.75
C ARG A 55 -4.93 3.62 -1.61
N LYS A 56 -6.11 3.14 -1.22
CA LYS A 56 -6.35 1.73 -0.95
C LYS A 56 -7.67 1.30 -1.58
N LEU A 57 -7.63 0.16 -2.26
CA LEU A 57 -8.83 -0.51 -2.74
C LEU A 57 -9.38 -1.39 -1.60
N GLU A 58 -10.24 -0.81 -0.77
CA GLU A 58 -10.85 -1.43 0.41
C GLU A 58 -12.21 -0.77 0.72
N GLY A 59 -12.89 -1.17 1.79
CA GLY A 59 -14.07 -0.44 2.30
C GLY A 59 -15.39 -0.68 1.53
N PHE A 60 -15.43 -1.65 0.63
CA PHE A 60 -16.65 -2.02 -0.08
C PHE A 60 -17.57 -2.86 0.82
N PRO A 61 -18.89 -2.61 0.86
CA PRO A 61 -19.87 -3.56 1.37
C PRO A 61 -20.05 -4.72 0.38
N LEU A 62 -20.94 -5.65 0.70
CA LEU A 62 -21.34 -6.68 -0.26
C LEU A 62 -22.14 -6.05 -1.40
N LEU A 63 -21.53 -5.96 -2.59
CA LEU A 63 -22.15 -5.49 -3.83
C LEU A 63 -22.18 -6.63 -4.83
N LYS A 64 -23.34 -7.31 -4.94
CA LYS A 64 -23.52 -8.49 -5.79
C LYS A 64 -23.72 -8.13 -7.25
N ARG A 65 -24.08 -6.87 -7.54
CA ARG A 65 -24.33 -6.41 -8.90
C ARG A 65 -23.09 -5.85 -9.57
N LEU A 66 -22.22 -5.18 -8.82
CA LEU A 66 -21.06 -4.47 -9.34
C LEU A 66 -20.14 -5.37 -10.17
N ARG A 67 -19.86 -4.95 -11.41
CA ARG A 67 -19.04 -5.65 -12.40
C ARG A 67 -17.78 -4.89 -12.77
N SER A 68 -17.86 -3.56 -12.81
CA SER A 68 -16.78 -2.73 -13.35
C SER A 68 -16.41 -1.62 -12.37
N LEU A 69 -15.12 -1.50 -12.09
CA LEU A 69 -14.55 -0.43 -11.28
C LEU A 69 -13.54 0.38 -12.10
N LEU A 70 -13.87 1.64 -12.32
CA LEU A 70 -12.99 2.59 -12.99
C LEU A 70 -12.27 3.42 -11.92
N MET A 71 -10.96 3.24 -11.80
CA MET A 71 -10.15 3.86 -10.74
C MET A 71 -9.00 4.68 -11.35
N ASN A 72 -9.20 5.27 -12.54
CA ASN A 72 -8.14 5.99 -13.24
C ASN A 72 -7.63 7.18 -12.41
N ASN A 73 -6.35 7.54 -12.55
CA ASN A 73 -5.78 8.75 -11.96
C ASN A 73 -6.03 8.87 -10.45
N ASN A 74 -5.75 7.79 -9.72
CA ASN A 74 -5.81 7.74 -8.25
C ASN A 74 -4.41 7.53 -7.67
N ARG A 75 -4.31 7.25 -6.36
CA ARG A 75 -3.05 7.00 -5.65
C ARG A 75 -2.98 5.58 -5.10
N ILE A 76 -3.68 4.63 -5.71
CA ILE A 76 -3.82 3.28 -5.18
C ILE A 76 -2.45 2.62 -5.12
N CYS A 77 -2.02 2.28 -3.92
CA CYS A 77 -0.78 1.55 -3.67
C CYS A 77 -1.00 0.21 -2.98
N ARG A 78 -2.25 -0.10 -2.58
CA ARG A 78 -2.59 -1.35 -1.90
C ARG A 78 -3.99 -1.81 -2.24
N ILE A 79 -4.13 -3.12 -2.39
CA ILE A 79 -5.40 -3.82 -2.58
C ILE A 79 -5.64 -4.66 -1.32
N ALA A 80 -6.84 -4.58 -0.75
CA ALA A 80 -7.17 -5.36 0.44
C ALA A 80 -7.31 -6.86 0.11
N GLU A 81 -6.89 -7.70 1.06
CA GLU A 81 -7.17 -9.13 1.06
C GLU A 81 -8.66 -9.37 1.34
N GLY A 82 -9.25 -10.42 0.75
CA GLY A 82 -10.64 -10.80 1.03
C GLY A 82 -11.70 -9.97 0.31
N LEU A 83 -11.31 -8.98 -0.51
CA LEU A 83 -12.23 -8.08 -1.19
C LEU A 83 -13.16 -8.81 -2.20
N GLU A 84 -12.78 -10.01 -2.66
CA GLU A 84 -13.61 -10.87 -3.50
C GLU A 84 -14.92 -11.31 -2.82
N GLN A 85 -14.97 -11.32 -1.48
CA GLN A 85 -16.18 -11.65 -0.72
C GLN A 85 -17.22 -10.55 -0.82
N ASN A 86 -16.75 -9.30 -0.91
CA ASN A 86 -17.58 -8.10 -1.02
C ASN A 86 -17.96 -7.80 -2.46
N LEU A 87 -17.10 -8.15 -3.42
CA LEU A 87 -17.29 -7.89 -4.85
C LEU A 87 -17.29 -9.19 -5.68
N PRO A 88 -18.23 -10.13 -5.42
CA PRO A 88 -18.20 -11.48 -5.99
C PRO A 88 -18.36 -11.53 -7.52
N ARG A 89 -18.90 -10.47 -8.13
CA ARG A 89 -19.15 -10.38 -9.59
C ARG A 89 -18.24 -9.39 -10.32
N LEU A 90 -17.19 -8.89 -9.67
CA LEU A 90 -16.24 -7.99 -10.33
C LEU A 90 -15.57 -8.68 -11.52
N GLN A 91 -15.68 -8.05 -12.70
CA GLN A 91 -15.18 -8.53 -13.99
C GLN A 91 -14.11 -7.61 -14.56
N GLU A 92 -14.22 -6.30 -14.33
CA GLU A 92 -13.31 -5.29 -14.86
C GLU A 92 -12.80 -4.37 -13.75
N LEU A 93 -11.48 -4.21 -13.68
CA LEU A 93 -10.81 -3.31 -12.76
C LEU A 93 -9.76 -2.48 -13.52
N ILE A 94 -10.03 -1.19 -13.67
CA ILE A 94 -9.14 -0.26 -14.38
C ILE A 94 -8.38 0.58 -13.36
N LEU A 95 -7.10 0.27 -13.18
CA LEU A 95 -6.18 0.96 -12.27
C LEU A 95 -5.16 1.82 -13.02
N THR A 96 -5.48 2.27 -14.23
CA THR A 96 -4.57 3.10 -15.04
C THR A 96 -4.14 4.34 -14.27
N ASN A 97 -2.85 4.67 -14.31
CA ASN A 97 -2.26 5.84 -13.64
C ASN A 97 -2.53 5.86 -12.13
N ASN A 98 -1.98 4.85 -11.44
CA ASN A 98 -2.01 4.70 -9.98
C ASN A 98 -0.59 4.47 -9.43
N ASN A 99 -0.47 4.07 -8.16
CA ASN A 99 0.82 3.93 -7.47
C ASN A 99 1.08 2.50 -6.96
N VAL A 100 0.66 1.47 -7.71
CA VAL A 100 1.00 0.08 -7.40
C VAL A 100 2.46 -0.16 -7.75
N GLN A 101 3.27 -0.56 -6.75
CA GLN A 101 4.73 -0.57 -6.88
C GLN A 101 5.31 -1.96 -7.08
N GLU A 102 4.87 -2.94 -6.28
CA GLU A 102 5.47 -4.27 -6.28
C GLU A 102 4.51 -5.34 -6.81
N LEU A 103 5.07 -6.40 -7.41
CA LEU A 103 4.28 -7.47 -8.01
C LEU A 103 3.40 -8.18 -6.99
N GLY A 104 3.88 -8.37 -5.75
CA GLY A 104 3.11 -9.00 -4.70
C GLY A 104 1.91 -8.17 -4.23
N ASP A 105 1.86 -6.87 -4.52
CA ASP A 105 0.69 -6.03 -4.20
C ASP A 105 -0.55 -6.41 -5.02
N LEU A 106 -0.34 -7.14 -6.13
CA LEU A 106 -1.39 -7.65 -7.02
C LEU A 106 -1.93 -9.02 -6.59
N ASP A 107 -1.26 -9.73 -5.68
CA ASP A 107 -1.64 -11.07 -5.24
C ASP A 107 -3.10 -11.19 -4.77
N PRO A 108 -3.69 -10.21 -4.05
CA PRO A 108 -5.10 -10.27 -3.65
C PRO A 108 -6.07 -10.42 -4.83
N LEU A 109 -5.71 -9.93 -6.02
CA LEU A 109 -6.55 -10.02 -7.20
C LEU A 109 -6.76 -11.46 -7.69
N ALA A 110 -5.86 -12.39 -7.32
CA ALA A 110 -5.99 -13.81 -7.68
C ALA A 110 -7.29 -14.44 -7.13
N ALA A 111 -7.81 -13.93 -6.01
CA ALA A 111 -9.02 -14.44 -5.37
C ALA A 111 -10.31 -14.10 -6.13
N PHE A 112 -10.29 -13.08 -7.00
CA PHE A 112 -11.46 -12.63 -7.76
C PHE A 112 -11.76 -13.56 -8.94
N LYS A 113 -12.60 -14.57 -8.72
CA LYS A 113 -12.89 -15.63 -9.70
C LYS A 113 -13.43 -15.13 -11.05
N ASN A 114 -14.10 -13.99 -11.07
CA ASN A 114 -14.73 -13.43 -12.28
C ASN A 114 -13.90 -12.32 -12.95
N LEU A 115 -12.77 -11.92 -12.35
CA LEU A 115 -11.95 -10.83 -12.89
C LEU A 115 -11.34 -11.24 -14.23
N SER A 116 -11.71 -10.52 -15.28
CA SER A 116 -11.38 -10.86 -16.66
C SER A 116 -10.63 -9.74 -17.39
N HIS A 117 -10.82 -8.49 -16.96
CA HIS A 117 -10.18 -7.30 -17.53
C HIS A 117 -9.46 -6.53 -16.42
N LEU A 118 -8.16 -6.28 -16.62
CA LEU A 118 -7.32 -5.54 -15.70
C LEU A 118 -6.44 -4.58 -16.51
N SER A 119 -6.40 -3.32 -16.10
CA SER A 119 -5.41 -2.36 -16.60
C SER A 119 -4.60 -1.84 -15.43
N LEU A 120 -3.28 -1.94 -15.53
CA LEU A 120 -2.30 -1.39 -14.59
C LEU A 120 -1.35 -0.42 -15.31
N LEU A 121 -1.63 -0.06 -16.56
CA LEU A 121 -0.86 0.93 -17.31
C LEU A 121 -0.56 2.17 -16.47
N ARG A 122 0.67 2.70 -16.60
CA ARG A 122 1.14 3.86 -15.83
C ARG A 122 1.14 3.63 -14.30
N ASN A 123 1.40 2.40 -13.86
CA ASN A 123 1.81 2.11 -12.48
C ASN A 123 3.29 1.71 -12.46
N PRO A 124 4.06 2.03 -11.41
CA PRO A 124 5.45 1.60 -11.29
C PRO A 124 5.66 0.08 -11.42
N VAL A 125 4.69 -0.75 -11.01
CA VAL A 125 4.75 -2.21 -11.15
C VAL A 125 4.93 -2.69 -12.60
N THR A 126 4.49 -1.90 -13.58
CA THR A 126 4.57 -2.27 -15.01
C THR A 126 6.00 -2.29 -15.57
N THR A 127 6.96 -1.63 -14.89
CA THR A 127 8.38 -1.64 -15.29
C THR A 127 9.18 -2.78 -14.67
N LYS A 128 8.58 -3.55 -13.75
CA LYS A 128 9.23 -4.68 -13.07
C LYS A 128 9.49 -5.82 -14.04
N GLU A 129 10.62 -6.49 -13.86
CA GLU A 129 10.94 -7.70 -14.62
C GLU A 129 9.85 -8.76 -14.47
N HIS A 130 9.57 -9.45 -15.57
CA HIS A 130 8.54 -10.48 -15.64
C HIS A 130 7.11 -10.03 -15.27
N TYR A 131 6.83 -8.73 -15.13
CA TYR A 131 5.51 -8.20 -14.74
C TYR A 131 4.34 -8.91 -15.42
N ARG A 132 4.32 -8.92 -16.76
CA ARG A 132 3.23 -9.48 -17.53
C ARG A 132 3.06 -10.99 -17.30
N LEU A 133 4.15 -11.74 -17.28
CA LEU A 133 4.11 -13.19 -17.04
C LEU A 133 3.70 -13.51 -15.61
N TYR A 134 4.15 -12.71 -14.64
CA TYR A 134 3.81 -12.87 -13.24
C TYR A 134 2.30 -12.69 -13.02
N VAL A 135 1.72 -11.61 -13.57
CA VAL A 135 0.28 -11.37 -13.50
C VAL A 135 -0.52 -12.50 -14.16
N ILE A 136 -0.11 -12.96 -15.35
CA ILE A 136 -0.75 -14.08 -16.05
C ILE A 136 -0.69 -15.37 -15.22
N HIS A 137 0.45 -15.64 -14.57
CA HIS A 137 0.64 -16.82 -13.74
C HIS A 137 -0.21 -16.78 -12.46
N LYS A 138 -0.23 -15.62 -11.78
CA LYS A 138 -0.90 -15.44 -10.48
C LYS A 138 -2.41 -15.23 -10.60
N ILE A 139 -2.88 -14.65 -11.71
CA ILE A 139 -4.30 -14.35 -11.98
C ILE A 139 -4.74 -15.06 -13.27
N PRO A 140 -4.82 -16.41 -13.28
CA PRO A 140 -5.05 -17.19 -14.49
C PRO A 140 -6.41 -16.93 -15.15
N GLN A 141 -7.42 -16.49 -14.40
CA GLN A 141 -8.76 -16.14 -14.90
C GLN A 141 -8.78 -14.92 -15.85
N LEU A 142 -7.74 -14.09 -15.79
CA LEU A 142 -7.67 -12.86 -16.56
C LEU A 142 -7.63 -13.14 -18.07
N ARG A 143 -8.39 -12.38 -18.85
CA ARG A 143 -8.47 -12.51 -20.32
C ARG A 143 -7.77 -11.38 -21.05
N VAL A 144 -7.84 -10.18 -20.50
CA VAL A 144 -7.24 -8.96 -21.04
C VAL A 144 -6.44 -8.28 -19.94
N LEU A 145 -5.18 -8.00 -20.24
CA LEU A 145 -4.26 -7.27 -19.37
C LEU A 145 -3.70 -6.08 -20.14
N ASP A 146 -3.86 -4.88 -19.60
CA ASP A 146 -3.37 -3.62 -20.18
C ASP A 146 -3.91 -3.39 -21.60
N PHE A 147 -5.21 -3.64 -21.76
CA PHE A 147 -5.94 -3.60 -23.03
C PHE A 147 -5.41 -4.57 -24.11
N GLN A 148 -4.56 -5.52 -23.73
CA GLN A 148 -4.04 -6.56 -24.60
C GLN A 148 -4.57 -7.93 -24.20
N ARG A 149 -5.20 -8.63 -25.15
CA ARG A 149 -5.66 -10.00 -24.96
C ARG A 149 -4.49 -10.92 -24.61
N ILE A 150 -4.65 -11.70 -23.54
CA ILE A 150 -3.68 -12.71 -23.12
C ILE A 150 -3.78 -13.91 -24.07
N ARG A 151 -2.69 -14.23 -24.74
CA ARG A 151 -2.60 -15.35 -25.69
C ARG A 151 -2.13 -16.63 -24.99
N LEU A 152 -2.45 -17.79 -25.57
CA LEU A 152 -2.05 -19.10 -25.04
C LEU A 152 -0.52 -19.21 -24.88
N ARG A 153 0.25 -18.73 -25.87
CA ARG A 153 1.72 -18.70 -25.82
C ARG A 153 2.29 -17.99 -24.58
N GLU A 154 1.60 -16.95 -24.09
CA GLU A 154 2.03 -16.20 -22.91
C GLU A 154 1.71 -16.98 -21.63
N ARG A 155 0.60 -17.73 -21.60
CA ARG A 155 0.27 -18.63 -20.49
C ARG A 155 1.28 -19.77 -20.38
N GLU A 156 1.62 -20.40 -21.50
CA GLU A 156 2.65 -21.45 -21.55
C GLU A 156 4.04 -20.92 -21.18
N ALA A 157 4.36 -19.68 -21.57
CA ALA A 157 5.60 -19.02 -21.14
C ALA A 157 5.60 -18.75 -19.63
N ALA A 158 4.52 -18.19 -19.09
CA ALA A 158 4.37 -17.93 -17.66
C ALA A 158 4.46 -19.23 -16.84
N GLU A 159 3.77 -20.29 -17.27
CA GLU A 159 3.87 -21.60 -16.64
C GLU A 159 5.30 -22.12 -16.67
N ARG A 160 5.99 -22.09 -17.82
CA ARG A 160 7.40 -22.52 -17.91
C ARG A 160 8.34 -21.73 -17.01
N THR A 161 8.16 -20.41 -16.91
CA THR A 161 8.99 -19.53 -16.08
C THR A 161 8.82 -19.82 -14.59
N PHE A 162 7.58 -20.07 -14.14
CA PHE A 162 7.27 -20.20 -12.71
C PHE A 162 7.07 -21.65 -12.24
N LYS A 163 7.28 -22.65 -13.11
CA LYS A 163 7.15 -24.07 -12.77
C LYS A 163 8.31 -24.60 -11.93
N GLY A 164 7.95 -25.46 -10.96
CA GLY A 164 8.89 -26.19 -10.10
C GLY A 164 9.63 -25.31 -9.09
N LYS A 165 10.51 -25.94 -8.30
CA LYS A 165 11.19 -25.29 -7.15
C LYS A 165 11.94 -24.00 -7.50
N LYS A 166 12.56 -23.92 -8.69
CA LYS A 166 13.26 -22.72 -9.15
C LYS A 166 12.29 -21.59 -9.50
N GLY A 167 11.23 -21.91 -10.23
CA GLY A 167 10.19 -20.94 -10.60
C GLY A 167 9.43 -20.41 -9.39
N GLU A 168 9.12 -21.28 -8.42
CA GLU A 168 8.52 -20.86 -7.14
C GLU A 168 9.44 -19.91 -6.35
N LYS A 169 10.74 -20.20 -6.32
CA LYS A 169 11.72 -19.31 -5.67
C LYS A 169 11.75 -17.93 -6.36
N LEU A 170 11.77 -17.91 -7.69
CA LEU A 170 11.72 -16.67 -8.49
C LEU A 170 10.42 -15.90 -8.21
N ALA A 171 9.27 -16.57 -8.25
CA ALA A 171 7.97 -15.96 -7.99
C ALA A 171 7.90 -15.32 -6.58
N ARG A 172 8.49 -15.96 -5.58
CA ARG A 172 8.58 -15.41 -4.22
C ARG A 172 9.55 -14.23 -4.11
N GLU A 173 10.63 -14.25 -4.88
CA GLU A 173 11.64 -13.20 -4.87
C GLU A 173 11.16 -11.90 -5.52
N ILE A 174 10.45 -12.02 -6.65
CA ILE A 174 9.89 -10.87 -7.36
C ILE A 174 8.51 -10.46 -6.83
N GLY A 175 7.75 -11.41 -6.28
CA GLY A 175 6.43 -11.21 -5.67
C GLY A 175 6.45 -10.61 -4.27
N LYS A 176 7.42 -9.76 -3.97
CA LYS A 176 7.46 -9.02 -2.70
C LYS A 176 6.31 -8.01 -2.66
N LYS A 177 5.81 -7.72 -1.46
CA LYS A 177 4.80 -6.67 -1.23
C LYS A 177 5.48 -5.37 -0.83
N SER A 178 4.86 -4.25 -1.16
CA SER A 178 5.32 -2.92 -0.73
C SER A 178 5.28 -2.78 0.79
N LYS A 179 6.35 -2.21 1.37
CA LYS A 179 6.40 -1.86 2.80
C LYS A 179 5.81 -0.47 3.02
N THR A 180 4.50 -0.34 2.91
CA THR A 180 3.84 0.95 3.15
C THR A 180 3.56 1.15 4.64
N PHE A 181 4.02 2.29 5.19
CA PHE A 181 3.64 2.72 6.54
C PHE A 181 2.15 3.07 6.58
N THR A 182 1.38 2.32 7.35
CA THR A 182 -0.03 2.60 7.65
C THR A 182 -0.13 3.11 9.08
N PRO A 183 -0.44 4.40 9.31
CA PRO A 183 -0.71 4.91 10.65
C PRO A 183 -1.80 4.07 11.32
N GLY A 184 -1.51 3.51 12.49
CA GLY A 184 -2.45 2.68 13.26
C GLY A 184 -2.43 1.17 12.99
N ALA A 185 -1.68 0.68 11.98
CA ALA A 185 -1.46 -0.77 11.88
C ALA A 185 -0.44 -1.22 12.95
N PRO A 186 -0.63 -2.40 13.57
CA PRO A 186 0.38 -2.95 14.45
C PRO A 186 1.69 -3.12 13.67
N ILE A 187 2.75 -2.45 14.14
CA ILE A 187 4.08 -2.64 13.59
C ILE A 187 4.53 -4.04 14.02
N ALA A 188 4.38 -5.01 13.13
CA ALA A 188 4.94 -6.34 13.34
C ALA A 188 6.47 -6.21 13.45
N GLY A 189 7.03 -6.47 14.64
CA GLY A 189 8.47 -6.52 14.86
C GLY A 189 9.10 -5.36 15.62
N VAL A 190 8.34 -4.33 16.03
CA VAL A 190 8.86 -3.37 17.03
C VAL A 190 8.49 -3.92 18.41
N LYS A 191 9.45 -4.54 19.09
CA LYS A 191 9.37 -4.72 20.55
C LYS A 191 9.09 -3.33 21.12
N ARG A 192 7.98 -3.15 21.84
CA ARG A 192 7.76 -1.95 22.65
C ARG A 192 8.96 -1.84 23.59
N THR A 193 9.90 -0.95 23.29
CA THR A 193 11.02 -0.67 24.18
C THR A 193 10.49 0.22 25.30
N GLY A 194 9.79 -0.41 26.24
CA GLY A 194 9.60 0.19 27.56
C GLY A 194 10.97 0.37 28.25
N PRO A 195 11.03 1.16 29.34
CA PRO A 195 12.24 1.25 30.16
C PRO A 195 12.71 -0.16 30.54
N SER A 196 14.03 -0.38 30.52
CA SER A 196 14.58 -1.70 30.85
C SER A 196 14.20 -2.08 32.29
N PRO A 197 14.19 -3.38 32.65
CA PRO A 197 13.91 -3.79 34.03
C PRO A 197 14.78 -3.06 35.07
N GLN A 198 16.04 -2.77 34.72
CA GLN A 198 16.96 -1.99 35.54
C GLN A 198 16.55 -0.52 35.67
N ASP A 199 16.07 0.10 34.58
CA ASP A 199 15.58 1.48 34.62
C ASP A 199 14.32 1.57 35.50
N VAL A 200 13.43 0.57 35.45
CA VAL A 200 12.23 0.50 36.32
C VAL A 200 12.62 0.37 37.79
N GLU A 201 13.65 -0.41 38.11
CA GLU A 201 14.15 -0.59 39.47
C GLU A 201 14.83 0.68 40.00
N ALA A 202 15.61 1.37 39.17
CA ALA A 202 16.20 2.67 39.50
C ALA A 202 15.13 3.73 39.79
N ILE A 203 14.07 3.78 38.98
CA ILE A 203 12.93 4.69 39.20
C ILE A 203 12.23 4.38 40.52
N LYS A 204 11.95 3.10 40.79
CA LYS A 204 11.32 2.68 42.05
C LYS A 204 12.18 3.06 43.26
N LYS A 205 13.49 2.80 43.19
CA LYS A 205 14.44 3.13 44.24
C LYS A 205 14.50 4.64 44.52
N ALA A 206 14.58 5.46 43.46
CA ALA A 206 14.60 6.91 43.58
C ALA A 206 13.32 7.47 44.22
N ILE A 207 12.15 6.90 43.90
CA ILE A 207 10.88 7.29 44.52
C ILE A 207 10.86 6.89 46.01
N THR A 208 11.37 5.71 46.38
CA THR A 208 11.39 5.26 47.77
C THR A 208 12.39 6.01 48.66
N GLU A 209 13.48 6.52 48.07
CA GLU A 209 14.52 7.27 48.78
C GLU A 209 14.20 8.77 48.88
N ALA A 210 13.17 9.25 48.20
CA ALA A 210 12.76 10.66 48.25
C ALA A 210 12.20 11.03 49.62
N THR A 211 12.84 11.98 50.31
CA THR A 211 12.50 12.42 51.66
C THR A 211 11.63 13.68 51.72
N SER A 212 11.33 14.29 50.56
CA SER A 212 10.50 15.50 50.46
C SER A 212 9.53 15.43 49.27
N LEU A 213 8.40 16.13 49.40
CA LEU A 213 7.40 16.30 48.34
C LEU A 213 8.00 16.97 47.09
N GLU A 214 8.92 17.90 47.28
CA GLU A 214 9.61 18.59 46.18
C GLU A 214 10.47 17.63 45.35
N GLU A 215 11.12 16.65 46.00
CA GLU A 215 11.93 15.65 45.29
C GLU A 215 11.05 14.66 44.50
N VAL A 216 9.87 14.31 45.03
CA VAL A 216 8.89 13.49 44.31
C VAL A 216 8.37 14.21 43.06
N ASP A 217 8.03 15.51 43.17
CA ASP A 217 7.57 16.32 42.04
C ASP A 217 8.66 16.47 40.95
N ARG A 218 9.91 16.60 41.37
CA ARG A 218 11.07 16.63 40.47
C ARG A 218 11.21 15.32 39.70
N LEU A 219 11.14 14.17 40.39
CA LEU A 219 11.19 12.85 39.76
C LEU A 219 10.02 12.64 38.79
N GLN A 220 8.82 13.10 39.15
CA GLN A 220 7.65 13.02 38.28
C GLN A 220 7.82 13.81 36.97
N ARG A 221 8.40 15.02 37.04
CA ARG A 221 8.71 15.84 35.86
C ARG A 221 9.79 15.19 34.98
N LEU A 222 10.81 14.57 35.58
CA LEU A 222 11.85 13.85 34.84
C LEU A 222 11.29 12.64 34.08
N LEU A 223 10.37 11.90 34.71
CA LEU A 223 9.70 10.76 34.07
C LEU A 223 8.76 11.19 32.95
N GLN A 224 8.03 12.29 33.13
CA GLN A 224 7.22 12.88 32.06
C GLN A 224 8.07 13.37 30.88
N ALA A 225 9.30 13.84 31.15
CA ALA A 225 10.29 14.19 30.13
C ALA A 225 11.04 12.97 29.55
N GLY A 226 10.71 11.74 29.97
CA GLY A 226 11.31 10.51 29.45
C GLY A 226 12.74 10.24 29.93
N GLN A 227 13.18 10.88 31.01
CA GLN A 227 14.51 10.69 31.60
C GLN A 227 14.46 9.73 32.80
N VAL A 228 15.43 8.81 32.87
CA VAL A 228 15.58 7.87 33.98
C VAL A 228 16.52 8.47 35.03
N PRO A 229 16.10 8.60 36.31
CA PRO A 229 16.95 9.10 37.38
C PRO A 229 18.25 8.29 37.52
N GLY A 230 19.39 8.98 37.63
CA GLY A 230 20.71 8.35 37.82
C GLY A 230 21.45 7.92 36.53
N LYS A 231 20.89 8.19 35.35
CA LYS A 231 21.56 7.95 34.05
C LYS A 231 21.98 9.28 33.44
N ASP A 232 23.27 9.61 33.49
CA ASP A 232 23.79 10.83 32.86
C ASP A 232 23.53 10.82 31.35
N SER A 233 22.89 11.87 30.85
CA SER A 233 22.61 12.06 29.44
C SER A 233 23.91 12.31 28.65
N LYS A 234 24.56 11.23 28.22
CA LYS A 234 25.31 11.22 26.95
C LYS A 234 24.48 10.51 25.88
N ARG A 235 23.39 11.15 25.47
CA ARG A 235 22.83 10.97 24.13
C ARG A 235 22.90 12.31 23.42
N HIS A 236 23.91 12.46 22.56
CA HIS A 236 23.97 13.54 21.59
C HIS A 236 22.70 13.53 20.72
N PRO A 237 22.15 14.68 20.33
CA PRO A 237 21.06 14.74 19.38
C PRO A 237 21.63 14.46 17.99
N ARG A 238 21.04 13.51 17.24
CA ARG A 238 21.11 13.50 15.77
C ARG A 238 19.74 13.18 15.22
N GLY A 239 18.98 14.24 15.00
CA GLY A 239 17.99 14.32 13.95
C GLY A 239 18.46 15.37 12.94
N ALA A 240 18.30 15.04 11.67
CA ALA A 240 18.36 15.92 10.49
C ALA A 240 19.74 16.46 10.05
N GLU A 241 20.52 15.64 9.33
CA GLU A 241 21.25 16.07 8.13
C GLU A 241 21.34 14.86 7.18
N GLY A 242 20.65 14.92 6.05
CA GLY A 242 20.83 14.01 4.92
C GLY A 242 21.34 14.85 3.76
N GLY A 243 22.65 14.98 3.67
CA GLY A 243 23.36 15.68 2.61
C GLY A 243 23.22 14.95 1.27
N VAL A 244 23.08 15.76 0.23
CA VAL A 244 23.30 15.41 -1.17
C VAL A 244 24.81 15.26 -1.34
N GLU A 245 25.28 14.09 -1.76
CA GLU A 245 26.64 13.91 -2.28
C GLU A 245 26.52 13.82 -3.81
N GLU A 246 26.93 14.90 -4.46
CA GLU A 246 27.29 14.95 -5.88
C GLU A 246 28.70 14.35 -6.00
N GLU A 247 28.84 13.30 -6.81
CA GLU A 247 30.13 12.75 -7.20
C GLU A 247 30.66 13.56 -8.41
N GLU A 248 31.67 14.41 -8.19
CA GLU A 248 32.55 14.91 -9.25
C GLU A 248 33.82 14.06 -9.28
N GLU A 249 34.06 13.39 -10.40
CA GLU A 249 35.31 12.68 -10.72
C GLU A 249 36.36 13.69 -11.23
N GLU A 250 37.46 13.89 -10.50
CA GLU A 250 38.72 14.39 -11.06
C GLU A 250 39.77 13.27 -11.04
N MET A 251 40.15 12.81 -12.24
CA MET A 251 41.32 11.97 -12.47
C MET A 251 42.57 12.86 -12.63
N GLU A 252 43.42 12.91 -11.61
CA GLU A 252 44.82 13.30 -11.80
C GLU A 252 45.67 12.04 -12.05
N MET A 253 46.17 11.95 -13.29
CA MET A 253 47.26 11.05 -13.68
C MET A 253 48.58 11.63 -13.19
N ASP A 254 49.31 10.87 -12.37
CA ASP A 254 50.76 10.90 -12.45
C ASP A 254 51.36 9.59 -11.91
N MET A 255 52.10 8.88 -12.77
CA MET A 255 53.49 8.49 -12.49
C MET A 255 54.04 7.56 -13.57
N GLN A 256 55.21 7.98 -14.07
CA GLN A 256 56.36 7.16 -14.42
C GLN A 256 56.31 6.33 -15.71
N ASN A 257 57.13 6.76 -16.67
CA ASN A 257 58.19 5.88 -17.17
C ASN A 257 59.40 6.69 -17.62
N GLY A 258 60.56 6.37 -17.04
CA GLY A 258 61.85 6.73 -17.60
C GLY A 258 62.27 5.70 -18.64
N LYS A 259 62.53 6.18 -19.86
CA LYS A 259 63.71 5.89 -20.69
C LYS A 259 63.61 6.66 -22.01
#